data_AF-A0A5R8NKE8-F1
#
_entry.id   AF-A0A5R8NKE8-F1
#
_cell.length_a   1.000
_cell.length_b   1.000
_cell.length_c   1.000
_cell.angle_alpha   90.00
_cell.angle_beta   90.00
_cell.angle_gamma   90.00
#
_symmetry.space_group_name_H-M   'P 1'
#
loop_
_entity.id
_entity.type
_entity.pdbx_description
1 polymer ?
#
loop_
_entity_poly.entity_id
_entity_poly.type
_entity_poly.pdbx_seq_one_letter_code
_entity_poly.pdbx_strand_id
1 'polypeptide(L)'
;MFGAVLALTLAGCGSSDDDTGPVAQLSTTTQAGPAAEDPPANPSPSPSTTATEVAESTEVVALTAVDAEGRPTDGFTITDPDPYGTLNCRNAAPSHSATTAGIYHCGASADAADVCWPTPSRIELLCANDPWKRELRRYSVDPPLEPIAATESPEPWALELADGRQCRIRVGGAWGGRSDGMVGAYSCTGGSEVVLQAADARTAIDKSSDTWQVAMGELGAGEPDFPPPTMVDVRTAYFAAAAN
;
A
#
# COMPACT_ATOMS: atom_id res chain seq x y z
N MET A 1 7.86 -49.61 -24.77
CA MET A 1 7.57 -50.54 -23.66
C MET A 1 8.29 -49.97 -22.44
N PHE A 2 7.70 -49.52 -21.33
CA PHE A 2 6.44 -49.82 -20.65
C PHE A 2 5.86 -48.53 -20.08
N GLY A 3 4.53 -48.40 -20.08
CA GLY A 3 3.81 -47.36 -19.35
C GLY A 3 3.47 -47.79 -17.93
N ALA A 4 3.19 -46.83 -17.07
CA ALA A 4 2.55 -47.05 -15.77
C ALA A 4 1.43 -46.01 -15.62
N VAL A 5 0.18 -46.50 -15.67
CA VAL A 5 -1.05 -45.75 -15.42
C VAL A 5 -1.38 -45.92 -13.94
N LEU A 6 -1.53 -44.82 -13.22
CA LEU A 6 -2.00 -44.81 -11.84
C LEU A 6 -3.50 -44.51 -11.84
N ALA A 7 -4.33 -45.48 -11.44
CA ALA A 7 -5.77 -45.33 -11.27
C ALA A 7 -6.08 -45.05 -9.79
N LEU A 8 -6.86 -43.99 -9.52
CA LEU A 8 -7.44 -43.70 -8.20
C LEU A 8 -8.92 -44.08 -8.22
N THR A 9 -9.32 -44.95 -7.29
CA THR A 9 -10.71 -45.37 -7.06
C THR A 9 -11.35 -44.51 -5.97
N LEU A 10 -12.47 -43.85 -6.28
CA LEU A 10 -13.36 -43.20 -5.32
C LEU A 10 -14.58 -44.11 -5.08
N ALA A 11 -14.72 -44.58 -3.83
CA ALA A 11 -15.96 -45.07 -3.24
C ALA A 11 -16.45 -43.97 -2.27
N GLY A 12 -17.72 -43.70 -2.01
CA GLY A 12 -19.00 -44.31 -2.38
C GLY A 12 -20.12 -43.44 -1.79
N CYS A 13 -21.34 -43.71 -2.26
CA CYS A 13 -22.58 -42.96 -2.09
C CYS A 13 -23.19 -42.92 -0.68
N GLY A 14 -24.17 -42.05 -0.46
CA GLY A 14 -25.31 -42.37 0.42
C GLY A 14 -26.03 -41.18 1.05
N SER A 15 -27.12 -40.73 0.40
CA SER A 15 -28.18 -39.86 0.94
C SER A 15 -29.03 -40.56 2.01
N SER A 16 -29.71 -39.79 2.87
CA SER A 16 -31.03 -40.14 3.42
C SER A 16 -31.83 -38.90 3.83
N ASP A 17 -33.11 -38.95 3.49
CA ASP A 17 -34.17 -37.95 3.55
C ASP A 17 -34.90 -37.78 4.91
N ASP A 18 -35.80 -36.78 4.91
CA ASP A 18 -37.14 -36.68 5.54
C ASP A 18 -37.30 -36.53 7.08
N ASP A 19 -38.08 -35.51 7.50
CA ASP A 19 -39.53 -35.63 7.81
C ASP A 19 -40.07 -34.50 8.75
N THR A 20 -40.92 -33.65 8.16
CA THR A 20 -42.21 -33.07 8.60
C THR A 20 -42.63 -32.89 10.08
N GLY A 21 -42.88 -31.61 10.45
CA GLY A 21 -44.09 -31.10 11.15
C GLY A 21 -44.22 -31.23 12.69
N PRO A 22 -45.17 -30.53 13.36
CA PRO A 22 -46.29 -29.72 12.84
C PRO A 22 -46.47 -28.30 13.44
N VAL A 23 -47.43 -27.61 12.81
CA VAL A 23 -48.08 -26.32 13.03
C VAL A 23 -48.70 -26.06 14.42
N ALA A 24 -48.73 -24.79 14.84
CA ALA A 24 -49.82 -24.22 15.64
C ALA A 24 -49.88 -22.68 15.50
N GLN A 25 -50.78 -22.19 14.65
CA GLN A 25 -51.34 -20.83 14.74
C GLN A 25 -52.63 -20.88 15.56
N LEU A 26 -52.85 -19.86 16.39
CA LEU A 26 -54.03 -18.98 16.45
C LEU A 26 -54.23 -18.48 17.87
N SER A 27 -54.34 -17.16 18.01
CA SER A 27 -55.30 -16.53 18.92
C SER A 27 -55.49 -15.07 18.53
N THR A 28 -56.68 -14.76 18.01
CA THR A 28 -57.28 -13.42 18.01
C THR A 28 -58.62 -13.54 18.72
N THR A 29 -58.90 -12.68 19.69
CA THR A 29 -60.13 -11.85 19.77
C THR A 29 -60.12 -10.97 21.03
N THR A 30 -60.12 -9.65 20.79
CA THR A 30 -60.88 -8.55 21.40
C THR A 30 -61.37 -8.62 22.86
N GLN A 31 -61.01 -7.60 23.65
CA GLN A 31 -61.85 -7.04 24.71
C GLN A 31 -61.68 -5.51 24.78
N ALA A 32 -62.80 -4.78 24.97
CA ALA A 32 -62.89 -3.33 24.92
C ALA A 32 -63.12 -2.69 26.30
N GLY A 33 -62.45 -1.55 26.52
CA GLY A 33 -62.83 -0.42 27.40
C GLY A 33 -62.21 -0.40 28.81
N PRO A 34 -62.06 0.78 29.48
CA PRO A 34 -62.42 2.15 29.08
C PRO A 34 -61.27 3.21 29.23
N ALA A 35 -61.64 4.44 28.89
CA ALA A 35 -60.87 5.70 28.83
C ALA A 35 -59.87 6.01 29.95
N ALA A 36 -58.71 6.55 29.56
CA ALA A 36 -57.87 7.44 30.36
C ALA A 36 -57.00 8.33 29.45
N GLU A 37 -57.15 9.64 29.67
CA GLU A 37 -56.26 10.81 29.47
C GLU A 37 -55.31 10.95 28.26
N ASP A 38 -55.38 12.14 27.65
CA ASP A 38 -54.45 12.69 26.64
C ASP A 38 -52.98 12.65 27.10
N PRO A 39 -52.06 12.06 26.29
CA PRO A 39 -50.63 12.29 26.45
C PRO A 39 -50.19 13.61 25.77
N PRO A 40 -49.20 14.33 26.33
CA PRO A 40 -48.79 15.65 25.88
C PRO A 40 -48.06 15.63 24.53
N ALA A 41 -48.07 16.80 23.88
CA ALA A 41 -47.46 17.07 22.60
C ALA A 41 -46.02 16.54 22.44
N ASN A 42 -45.81 15.89 21.29
CA ASN A 42 -44.54 15.41 20.77
C ASN A 42 -43.52 16.56 20.72
N PRO A 43 -42.34 16.50 21.35
CA PRO A 43 -41.30 17.48 21.08
C PRO A 43 -40.75 17.24 19.66
N SER A 44 -40.72 18.30 18.85
CA SER A 44 -40.04 18.32 17.56
C SER A 44 -38.62 17.78 17.68
N PRO A 45 -38.13 16.96 16.71
CA PRO A 45 -36.72 16.60 16.68
C PRO A 45 -35.89 17.86 16.42
N SER A 46 -35.07 18.25 17.40
CA SER A 46 -33.96 19.17 17.19
C SER A 46 -33.09 18.66 16.03
N PRO A 47 -32.51 19.55 15.21
CA PRO A 47 -31.61 19.11 14.15
C PRO A 47 -30.42 18.40 14.79
N SER A 48 -30.26 17.11 14.48
CA SER A 48 -29.01 16.41 14.70
C SER A 48 -27.94 17.17 13.94
N THR A 49 -27.05 17.83 14.65
CA THR A 49 -25.79 18.29 14.09
C THR A 49 -25.06 17.04 13.61
N THR A 50 -25.13 16.76 12.31
CA THR A 50 -24.20 15.86 11.65
C THR A 50 -22.82 16.39 11.99
N ALA A 51 -22.07 15.66 12.82
CA ALA A 51 -20.65 15.90 12.96
C ALA A 51 -20.06 15.67 11.57
N THR A 52 -19.73 16.76 10.88
CA THR A 52 -18.80 16.70 9.76
C THR A 52 -17.51 16.17 10.34
N GLU A 53 -17.23 14.89 10.10
CA GLU A 53 -15.90 14.33 10.29
C GLU A 53 -14.95 15.22 9.50
N VAL A 54 -14.13 15.98 10.23
CA VAL A 54 -13.16 16.88 9.62
C VAL A 54 -12.15 15.98 8.93
N ALA A 55 -12.13 16.00 7.60
CA ALA A 55 -11.14 15.27 6.83
C ALA A 55 -9.74 15.65 7.35
N GLU A 56 -9.00 14.68 7.86
CA GLU A 56 -7.66 14.90 8.37
C GLU A 56 -6.71 15.18 7.20
N SER A 57 -5.83 16.17 7.36
CA SER A 57 -4.77 16.45 6.38
C SER A 57 -3.80 15.28 6.31
N THR A 58 -3.29 14.97 5.12
CA THR A 58 -2.28 13.93 4.95
C THR A 58 -1.00 14.25 5.74
N GLU A 59 -0.58 13.32 6.59
CA GLU A 59 0.69 13.42 7.31
C GLU A 59 1.86 13.15 6.35
N VAL A 60 2.90 13.98 6.41
CA VAL A 60 4.12 13.79 5.62
C VAL A 60 5.28 13.45 6.56
N VAL A 61 5.86 12.27 6.39
CA VAL A 61 6.93 11.75 7.23
C VAL A 61 8.20 11.59 6.40
N ALA A 62 9.29 12.21 6.85
CA ALA A 62 10.63 11.97 6.30
C ALA A 62 11.37 10.98 7.20
N LEU A 63 11.76 9.83 6.65
CA LEU A 63 12.51 8.79 7.37
C LEU A 63 14.00 8.92 7.09
N THR A 64 14.79 8.89 8.15
CA THR A 64 16.25 8.83 8.08
C THR A 64 16.71 7.49 8.63
N ALA A 65 16.95 6.52 7.74
CA ALA A 65 17.31 5.17 8.18
C ALA A 65 18.76 5.05 8.65
N VAL A 66 19.63 5.99 8.27
CA VAL A 66 21.07 5.95 8.52
C VAL A 66 21.55 7.32 9.01
N ASP A 67 22.31 7.32 10.10
CA ASP A 67 22.92 8.51 10.68
C ASP A 67 24.17 8.99 9.91
N ALA A 68 24.71 10.15 10.30
CA ALA A 68 25.88 10.75 9.64
C ALA A 68 27.15 9.89 9.75
N GLU A 69 27.21 8.95 10.70
CA GLU A 69 28.31 7.99 10.84
C GLU A 69 28.10 6.72 10.01
N GLY A 70 27.01 6.60 9.27
CA GLY A 70 26.70 5.42 8.45
C GLY A 70 26.10 4.27 9.25
N ARG A 71 25.51 4.53 10.42
CA ARG A 71 24.89 3.50 11.28
C ARG A 71 23.37 3.55 11.15
N PRO A 72 22.67 2.40 11.22
CA PRO A 72 21.21 2.38 11.28
C PRO A 72 20.67 3.20 12.46
N THR A 73 19.60 3.97 12.22
CA THR A 73 18.88 4.76 13.23
C THR A 73 17.37 4.61 13.02
N ASP A 74 16.54 5.28 13.83
CA ASP A 74 15.07 5.28 13.72
C ASP A 74 14.47 3.86 13.71
N GLY A 75 15.06 2.96 14.51
CA GLY A 75 14.63 1.56 14.60
C GLY A 75 15.00 0.70 13.41
N PHE A 76 15.72 1.22 12.41
CA PHE A 76 16.26 0.42 11.32
C PHE A 76 17.37 -0.51 11.80
N THR A 77 17.44 -1.70 11.20
CA THR A 77 18.48 -2.70 11.48
C THR A 77 19.00 -3.30 10.20
N ILE A 78 20.26 -3.75 10.20
CA ILE A 78 20.84 -4.46 9.07
C ILE A 78 20.41 -5.92 9.11
N THR A 79 19.99 -6.45 7.98
CA THR A 79 19.55 -7.84 7.83
C THR A 79 20.60 -8.70 7.14
N ASP A 80 20.62 -9.99 7.47
CA ASP A 80 21.40 -10.99 6.75
C ASP A 80 20.84 -11.28 5.34
N PRO A 81 21.69 -11.65 4.37
CA PRO A 81 23.15 -11.67 4.45
C PRO A 81 23.76 -10.27 4.47
N ASP A 82 24.90 -10.15 5.15
CA ASP A 82 25.66 -8.91 5.30
C ASP A 82 27.16 -9.16 4.99
N PRO A 83 27.71 -8.67 3.86
CA PRO A 83 27.03 -7.86 2.85
C PRO A 83 26.01 -8.69 2.04
N TYR A 84 24.95 -8.02 1.60
CA TYR A 84 23.91 -8.62 0.76
C TYR A 84 24.42 -8.91 -0.66
N GLY A 85 25.33 -8.07 -1.15
CA GLY A 85 25.94 -8.23 -2.47
C GLY A 85 26.76 -7.00 -2.88
N THR A 86 26.98 -6.88 -4.19
CA THR A 86 27.66 -5.74 -4.81
C THR A 86 26.73 -5.09 -5.83
N LEU A 87 26.55 -3.77 -5.73
CA LEU A 87 25.80 -2.98 -6.70
C LEU A 87 26.74 -2.27 -7.67
N ASN A 88 26.36 -2.23 -8.95
CA ASN A 88 26.96 -1.34 -9.92
C ASN A 88 26.24 0.01 -9.89
N CYS A 89 26.85 1.00 -9.24
CA CYS A 89 26.30 2.35 -9.08
C CYS A 89 26.97 3.39 -9.97
N ARG A 90 27.60 2.97 -11.09
CA ARG A 90 28.26 3.88 -12.04
C ARG A 90 27.32 4.97 -12.60
N ASN A 91 26.03 4.63 -12.76
CA ASN A 91 25.00 5.55 -13.24
C ASN A 91 23.96 5.82 -12.13
N ALA A 92 24.40 5.94 -10.88
CA ALA A 92 23.47 6.23 -9.79
C ALA A 92 22.71 7.53 -10.02
N ALA A 93 21.45 7.55 -9.60
CA ALA A 93 20.55 8.69 -9.66
C ALA A 93 20.10 9.07 -8.24
N PRO A 94 19.63 10.30 -7.99
CA PRO A 94 18.92 10.60 -6.76
C PRO A 94 17.77 9.60 -6.62
N SER A 95 17.57 9.07 -5.41
CA SER A 95 16.36 8.29 -5.16
C SER A 95 15.13 9.14 -5.48
N HIS A 96 14.16 8.51 -6.12
CA HIS A 96 12.92 9.17 -6.51
C HIS A 96 12.11 9.66 -5.30
N SER A 97 12.37 9.09 -4.12
CA SER A 97 11.72 9.48 -2.85
C SER A 97 12.60 10.34 -1.95
N ALA A 98 13.74 10.82 -2.44
CA ALA A 98 14.69 11.62 -1.68
C ALA A 98 14.24 13.08 -1.52
N THR A 99 14.00 13.51 -0.29
CA THR A 99 13.74 14.94 0.02
C THR A 99 15.01 15.74 0.28
N THR A 100 16.14 15.07 0.45
CA THR A 100 17.47 15.66 0.65
C THR A 100 18.48 15.09 -0.35
N ALA A 101 19.64 15.73 -0.44
CA ALA A 101 20.78 15.16 -1.16
C ALA A 101 21.29 13.87 -0.48
N GLY A 102 22.09 13.10 -1.20
CA GLY A 102 22.80 11.94 -0.63
C GLY A 102 21.97 10.67 -0.47
N ILE A 103 20.78 10.57 -1.06
CA ILE A 103 20.01 9.32 -1.14
C ILE A 103 20.06 8.80 -2.58
N TYR A 104 20.47 7.55 -2.72
CA TYR A 104 20.80 6.94 -4.01
C TYR A 104 19.72 5.96 -4.45
N HIS A 105 19.52 5.92 -5.76
CA HIS A 105 18.98 4.78 -6.50
C HIS A 105 20.07 4.25 -7.43
N CYS A 106 20.37 2.95 -7.36
CA CYS A 106 21.25 2.27 -8.31
C CYS A 106 20.98 0.76 -8.36
N GLY A 107 21.65 0.06 -9.28
CA GLY A 107 21.43 -1.37 -9.50
C GLY A 107 20.22 -1.67 -10.39
N ALA A 108 19.86 -2.94 -10.47
CA ALA A 108 18.65 -3.39 -11.15
C ALA A 108 17.44 -3.30 -10.20
N SER A 109 16.23 -3.28 -10.76
CA SER A 109 15.00 -3.28 -9.93
C SER A 109 14.91 -4.49 -8.98
N ALA A 110 15.53 -5.62 -9.35
CA ALA A 110 15.58 -6.84 -8.54
C ALA A 110 16.42 -6.68 -7.25
N ASP A 111 17.33 -5.72 -7.22
CA ASP A 111 18.14 -5.42 -6.04
C ASP A 111 17.32 -4.71 -4.95
N ALA A 112 16.19 -4.08 -5.32
CA ALA A 112 15.40 -3.24 -4.43
C ALA A 112 16.24 -2.13 -3.75
N ALA A 113 17.13 -1.53 -4.54
CA ALA A 113 18.05 -0.46 -4.14
C ALA A 113 17.59 0.91 -4.67
N ASP A 114 16.33 1.25 -4.42
CA ASP A 114 15.70 2.52 -4.79
C ASP A 114 15.78 3.60 -3.71
N VAL A 115 16.01 3.24 -2.45
CA VAL A 115 16.23 4.16 -1.34
C VAL A 115 17.46 3.71 -0.56
N CYS A 116 18.61 4.32 -0.83
CA CYS A 116 19.89 3.92 -0.25
C CYS A 116 20.66 5.10 0.34
N TRP A 117 21.20 4.90 1.53
CA TRP A 117 22.09 5.84 2.22
C TRP A 117 23.55 5.37 2.12
N PRO A 118 24.49 6.23 1.76
CA PRO A 118 25.90 5.87 1.72
C PRO A 118 26.50 5.81 3.13
N THR A 119 27.47 4.93 3.32
CA THR A 119 28.38 5.06 4.47
C THR A 119 29.39 6.19 4.22
N PRO A 120 30.06 6.73 5.27
CA PRO A 120 31.06 7.78 5.11
C PRO A 120 32.22 7.42 4.16
N SER A 121 32.53 6.13 4.02
CA SER A 121 33.59 5.65 3.11
C SER A 121 33.17 5.67 1.64
N ARG A 122 31.87 5.81 1.34
CA ARG A 122 31.28 5.89 -0.01
C ARG A 122 31.53 4.65 -0.88
N ILE A 123 31.98 3.56 -0.27
CA ILE A 123 32.16 2.24 -0.90
C ILE A 123 31.10 1.23 -0.45
N GLU A 124 30.14 1.67 0.36
CA GLU A 124 28.99 0.89 0.78
C GLU A 124 27.71 1.73 0.77
N LEU A 125 26.58 1.06 0.54
CA LEU A 125 25.22 1.58 0.68
C LEU A 125 24.44 0.72 1.68
N LEU A 126 23.61 1.38 2.48
CA LEU A 126 22.54 0.74 3.25
C LEU A 126 21.22 1.08 2.56
N CYS A 127 20.57 0.07 1.98
CA CYS A 127 19.34 0.25 1.21
C CYS A 127 18.13 -0.30 1.96
N ALA A 128 17.05 0.48 2.00
CA ALA A 128 15.77 0.03 2.55
C ALA A 128 14.78 -0.23 1.41
N ASN A 129 14.08 -1.36 1.47
CA ASN A 129 13.05 -1.70 0.48
C ASN A 129 11.63 -1.30 0.93
N ASP A 130 11.36 -1.41 2.24
CA ASP A 130 10.05 -1.23 2.85
C ASP A 130 10.20 -0.36 4.14
N PRO A 131 9.52 0.81 4.22
CA PRO A 131 9.64 1.73 5.36
C PRO A 131 9.09 1.16 6.67
N TRP A 132 8.12 0.26 6.59
CA TRP A 132 7.44 -0.27 7.76
C TRP A 132 8.23 -1.41 8.41
N LYS A 133 9.01 -2.17 7.62
CA LYS A 133 9.84 -3.26 8.15
C LYS A 133 11.06 -2.78 8.93
N ARG A 134 11.54 -1.56 8.68
CA ARG A 134 12.75 -1.01 9.31
C ARG A 134 13.98 -1.91 9.12
N GLU A 135 14.16 -2.38 7.89
CA GLU A 135 15.25 -3.29 7.50
C GLU A 135 16.16 -2.62 6.46
N LEU A 136 17.48 -2.82 6.61
CA LEU A 136 18.52 -2.33 5.71
C LEU A 136 19.34 -3.49 5.17
N ARG A 137 19.57 -3.48 3.86
CA ARG A 137 20.54 -4.35 3.19
C ARG A 137 21.82 -3.57 2.96
N ARG A 138 22.95 -4.13 3.41
CA ARG A 138 24.27 -3.56 3.09
C ARG A 138 24.76 -4.07 1.76
N TYR A 139 25.10 -3.16 0.86
CA TYR A 139 25.76 -3.47 -0.41
C TYR A 139 27.14 -2.84 -0.44
N SER A 140 28.10 -3.56 -1.02
CA SER A 140 29.34 -2.95 -1.50
C SER A 140 29.09 -2.28 -2.86
N VAL A 141 29.85 -1.23 -3.16
CA VAL A 141 29.77 -0.53 -4.44
C VAL A 141 31.16 -0.30 -5.03
N ASP A 142 31.27 -0.53 -6.34
CA ASP A 142 32.49 -0.28 -7.13
C ASP A 142 32.06 0.27 -8.50
N PRO A 143 32.47 1.50 -8.90
CA PRO A 143 33.36 2.43 -8.20
C PRO A 143 32.73 3.10 -6.95
N PRO A 144 33.52 3.80 -6.12
CA PRO A 144 33.01 4.63 -5.03
C PRO A 144 31.95 5.63 -5.50
N LEU A 145 30.99 5.95 -4.64
CA LEU A 145 29.86 6.82 -4.97
C LEU A 145 30.28 8.28 -5.11
N GLU A 146 29.90 8.90 -6.21
CA GLU A 146 29.98 10.36 -6.38
C GLU A 146 28.82 11.07 -5.65
N PRO A 147 29.01 12.31 -5.15
CA PRO A 147 27.94 13.07 -4.50
C PRO A 147 26.75 13.26 -5.43
N ILE A 148 25.53 13.19 -4.87
CA ILE A 148 24.29 13.32 -5.63
C ILE A 148 23.37 14.34 -4.99
N ALA A 149 22.71 15.14 -5.83
CA ALA A 149 21.73 16.13 -5.38
C ALA A 149 20.43 15.46 -4.89
N ALA A 150 19.55 16.25 -4.27
CA ALA A 150 18.17 15.84 -4.01
C ALA A 150 17.41 15.66 -5.34
N THR A 151 16.34 14.87 -5.33
CA THR A 151 15.43 14.83 -6.47
C THR A 151 14.59 16.12 -6.52
N GLU A 152 14.39 16.69 -7.70
CA GLU A 152 13.70 17.98 -7.84
C GLU A 152 12.19 17.89 -7.55
N SER A 153 11.62 16.69 -7.68
CA SER A 153 10.19 16.45 -7.50
C SER A 153 9.98 15.07 -6.87
N PRO A 154 10.18 14.94 -5.54
CA PRO A 154 10.09 13.65 -4.88
C PRO A 154 8.65 13.12 -4.88
N GLU A 155 8.50 11.83 -5.08
CA GLU A 155 7.25 11.13 -4.76
C GLU A 155 7.44 10.27 -3.50
N PRO A 156 6.38 10.07 -2.71
CA PRO A 156 6.45 9.23 -1.52
C PRO A 156 7.02 7.86 -1.86
N TRP A 157 7.96 7.39 -1.05
CA TRP A 157 8.45 6.02 -1.06
C TRP A 157 7.32 5.03 -0.79
N ALA A 158 6.43 5.41 0.12
CA ALA A 158 5.25 4.65 0.45
C ALA A 158 4.11 5.53 0.96
N LEU A 159 2.90 4.99 0.92
CA LEU A 159 1.65 5.60 1.34
C LEU A 159 0.94 4.66 2.31
N GLU A 160 0.45 5.20 3.42
CA GLU A 160 -0.63 4.57 4.19
C GLU A 160 -1.94 5.25 3.79
N LEU A 161 -2.89 4.47 3.31
CA LEU A 161 -4.21 4.96 2.93
C LEU A 161 -5.15 5.05 4.13
N ALA A 162 -6.18 5.88 4.04
CA ALA A 162 -7.16 6.05 5.12
C ALA A 162 -7.93 4.76 5.46
N ASP A 163 -7.99 3.81 4.54
CA ASP A 163 -8.56 2.47 4.76
C ASP A 163 -7.57 1.45 5.36
N GLY A 164 -6.33 1.88 5.67
CA GLY A 164 -5.30 1.08 6.31
C GLY A 164 -4.40 0.30 5.36
N ARG A 165 -4.60 0.40 4.04
CA ARG A 165 -3.69 -0.22 3.07
C ARG A 165 -2.33 0.48 3.07
N GLN A 166 -1.29 -0.33 2.91
CA GLN A 166 0.10 0.11 2.82
C GLN A 166 0.57 -0.08 1.38
N CYS A 167 0.87 1.03 0.69
CA CYS A 167 1.22 1.06 -0.71
C CYS A 167 2.66 1.51 -0.90
N ARG A 168 3.49 0.69 -1.55
CA ARG A 168 4.92 0.98 -1.79
C ARG A 168 5.16 1.29 -3.26
N ILE A 169 5.99 2.29 -3.52
CA ILE A 169 6.23 2.78 -4.88
C ILE A 169 6.75 1.67 -5.80
N ARG A 170 6.31 1.68 -7.06
CA ARG A 170 6.77 0.72 -8.05
C ARG A 170 8.22 0.99 -8.43
N VAL A 171 9.07 -0.02 -8.25
CA VAL A 171 10.50 0.03 -8.65
C VAL A 171 10.81 -0.89 -9.83
N GLY A 172 9.91 -1.83 -10.13
CA GLY A 172 10.04 -2.68 -11.30
C GLY A 172 9.01 -3.80 -11.33
N GLY A 173 9.31 -4.84 -12.12
CA GLY A 173 8.44 -5.98 -12.33
C GLY A 173 7.37 -5.75 -13.41
N ALA A 174 6.79 -6.86 -13.86
CA ALA A 174 5.67 -6.86 -14.81
C ALA A 174 4.35 -6.72 -14.04
N TRP A 175 3.57 -5.69 -14.37
CA TRP A 175 2.30 -5.37 -13.67
C TRP A 175 1.08 -5.51 -14.58
N GLY A 176 1.27 -5.73 -15.88
CA GLY A 176 0.18 -5.63 -16.84
C GLY A 176 -0.29 -4.19 -17.03
N GLY A 177 -1.53 -4.04 -17.44
CA GLY A 177 -2.16 -2.76 -17.72
C GLY A 177 -3.68 -2.88 -17.71
N ARG A 178 -4.34 -1.89 -18.32
CA ARG A 178 -5.80 -1.78 -18.42
C ARG A 178 -6.17 -1.19 -19.78
N SER A 179 -7.36 -1.52 -20.27
CA SER A 179 -7.90 -1.03 -21.54
C SER A 179 -7.99 0.50 -21.62
N ASP A 180 -8.15 1.15 -20.47
CA ASP A 180 -8.23 2.61 -20.30
C ASP A 180 -6.85 3.31 -20.31
N GLY A 181 -5.76 2.55 -20.48
CA GLY A 181 -4.39 3.07 -20.56
C GLY A 181 -3.77 3.44 -19.21
N MET A 182 -4.46 3.20 -18.09
CA MET A 182 -3.92 3.43 -16.75
C MET A 182 -2.88 2.34 -16.39
N VAL A 183 -1.84 2.74 -15.65
CA VAL A 183 -0.74 1.89 -15.20
C VAL A 183 -0.56 1.96 -13.69
N GLY A 184 0.08 0.96 -13.09
CA GLY A 184 0.37 0.92 -11.66
C GLY A 184 1.57 1.79 -11.26
N ALA A 185 1.39 2.56 -10.18
CA ALA A 185 2.38 3.41 -9.55
C ALA A 185 2.81 2.92 -8.16
N TYR A 186 1.89 2.34 -7.37
CA TYR A 186 2.21 1.75 -6.05
C TYR A 186 1.50 0.41 -5.86
N SER A 187 2.21 -0.56 -5.26
CA SER A 187 1.66 -1.88 -4.93
C SER A 187 1.17 -1.84 -3.51
N CYS A 188 -0.06 -2.27 -3.27
CA CYS A 188 -0.68 -2.16 -1.96
C CYS A 188 -0.87 -3.53 -1.29
N THR A 189 -0.90 -3.53 0.04
CA THR A 189 -1.41 -4.65 0.82
C THR A 189 -2.93 -4.82 0.58
N GLY A 190 -3.46 -6.01 0.88
CA GLY A 190 -4.91 -6.23 0.95
C GLY A 190 -5.60 -6.69 -0.34
N GLY A 191 -4.88 -6.95 -1.44
CA GLY A 191 -5.52 -7.53 -2.63
C GLY A 191 -4.73 -7.34 -3.94
N SER A 192 -5.45 -7.38 -5.06
CA SER A 192 -4.93 -7.13 -6.42
C SER A 192 -4.94 -5.66 -6.82
N GLU A 193 -5.58 -4.79 -6.04
CA GLU A 193 -5.64 -3.36 -6.32
C GLU A 193 -4.29 -2.67 -6.09
N VAL A 194 -3.99 -1.71 -6.96
CA VAL A 194 -2.80 -0.87 -6.93
C VAL A 194 -3.20 0.59 -7.05
N VAL A 195 -2.30 1.49 -6.68
CA VAL A 195 -2.45 2.90 -7.05
C VAL A 195 -2.20 3.02 -8.54
N LEU A 196 -3.16 3.61 -9.25
CA LEU A 196 -3.16 3.82 -10.70
C LEU A 196 -2.76 5.25 -11.05
N GLN A 197 -2.18 5.41 -12.22
CA GLN A 197 -1.94 6.70 -12.87
C GLN A 197 -2.10 6.58 -14.38
N ALA A 198 -2.35 7.69 -15.07
CA ALA A 198 -2.24 7.70 -16.52
C ALA A 198 -0.79 7.41 -16.94
N ALA A 199 -0.58 6.75 -18.09
CA ALA A 199 0.74 6.33 -18.53
C ALA A 199 1.75 7.50 -18.72
N ASP A 200 1.26 8.70 -19.00
CA ASP A 200 2.03 9.93 -19.17
C ASP A 200 2.00 10.86 -17.95
N ALA A 201 1.30 10.47 -16.87
CA ALA A 201 1.24 11.27 -15.65
C ALA A 201 2.60 11.34 -14.97
N ARG A 202 2.93 12.53 -14.44
CA ARG A 202 4.11 12.69 -13.58
C ARG A 202 3.92 11.99 -12.24
N THR A 203 2.73 12.04 -11.65
CA THR A 203 2.46 11.46 -10.33
C THR A 203 1.07 10.86 -10.28
N ALA A 204 0.92 9.83 -9.44
CA ALA A 204 -0.36 9.17 -9.16
C ALA A 204 -1.16 9.84 -8.05
N ILE A 205 -0.60 10.86 -7.40
CA ILE A 205 -1.13 11.45 -6.17
C ILE A 205 -1.69 12.83 -6.49
N ASP A 206 -2.98 13.01 -6.24
CA ASP A 206 -3.61 14.33 -6.24
C ASP A 206 -3.28 15.03 -4.92
N LYS A 207 -2.54 16.15 -5.02
CA LYS A 207 -2.13 17.00 -3.89
C LYS A 207 -2.77 18.39 -3.95
N SER A 208 -3.89 18.53 -4.66
CA SER A 208 -4.59 19.81 -4.84
C SER A 208 -5.30 20.30 -3.58
N SER A 209 -5.43 19.44 -2.56
CA SER A 209 -5.98 19.76 -1.24
C SER A 209 -5.06 19.25 -0.12
N ASP A 210 -5.34 19.62 1.13
CA ASP A 210 -4.58 19.17 2.31
C ASP A 210 -4.72 17.66 2.57
N THR A 211 -5.81 17.05 2.11
CA THR A 211 -5.99 15.59 2.08
C THR A 211 -5.65 15.11 0.67
N TRP A 212 -4.51 14.44 0.55
CA TRP A 212 -4.07 13.87 -0.73
C TRP A 212 -4.91 12.66 -1.09
N GLN A 213 -5.08 12.41 -2.38
CA GLN A 213 -5.85 11.27 -2.87
C GLN A 213 -5.09 10.48 -3.93
N VAL A 214 -5.42 9.20 -4.03
CA VAL A 214 -4.94 8.30 -5.08
C VAL A 214 -6.10 7.55 -5.70
N ALA A 215 -5.97 7.24 -7.00
CA ALA A 215 -6.90 6.37 -7.70
C ALA A 215 -6.48 4.90 -7.52
N MET A 216 -7.36 4.07 -6.97
CA MET A 216 -7.13 2.64 -6.74
C MET A 216 -7.89 1.79 -7.75
N GLY A 217 -7.27 0.71 -8.22
CA GLY A 217 -7.95 -0.29 -9.04
C GLY A 217 -7.03 -1.44 -9.47
N GLU A 218 -7.58 -2.40 -10.19
CA GLU A 218 -6.87 -3.61 -10.60
C GLU A 218 -6.10 -3.43 -11.92
N LEU A 219 -5.05 -4.25 -12.10
CA LEU A 219 -4.32 -4.42 -13.36
C LEU A 219 -4.40 -5.87 -13.84
N GLY A 220 -4.24 -6.08 -15.15
CA GLY A 220 -4.28 -7.42 -15.72
C GLY A 220 -3.39 -7.60 -16.95
N ALA A 221 -3.06 -8.85 -17.25
CA ALA A 221 -2.37 -9.21 -18.47
C ALA A 221 -3.28 -9.01 -19.68
N GLY A 222 -2.74 -8.45 -20.77
CA GLY A 222 -3.52 -8.18 -21.98
C GLY A 222 -4.46 -6.98 -21.86
N GLU A 223 -4.21 -6.09 -20.89
CA GLU A 223 -4.92 -4.80 -20.74
C GLU A 223 -6.45 -4.97 -20.71
N PRO A 224 -6.99 -5.78 -19.78
CA PRO A 224 -8.42 -6.04 -19.73
C PRO A 224 -9.20 -4.78 -19.34
N ASP A 225 -10.51 -4.84 -19.60
CA ASP A 225 -11.44 -3.83 -19.16
C ASP A 225 -11.82 -4.05 -17.69
N PHE A 226 -11.82 -2.97 -16.92
CA PHE A 226 -12.10 -2.98 -15.49
C PHE A 226 -12.99 -1.79 -15.13
N PRO A 227 -13.69 -1.84 -13.99
CA PRO A 227 -14.44 -0.70 -13.48
C PRO A 227 -13.55 0.55 -13.32
N PRO A 228 -14.16 1.76 -13.32
CA PRO A 228 -13.44 2.99 -13.01
C PRO A 228 -12.71 2.91 -11.66
N PRO A 229 -11.53 3.55 -11.52
CA PRO A 229 -10.80 3.59 -10.27
C PRO A 229 -11.60 4.22 -9.13
N THR A 230 -11.34 3.77 -7.90
CA THR A 230 -11.90 4.36 -6.68
C THR A 230 -10.90 5.35 -6.09
N MET A 231 -11.35 6.56 -5.76
CA MET A 231 -10.50 7.53 -5.05
C MET A 231 -10.40 7.17 -3.57
N VAL A 232 -9.18 7.18 -3.04
CA VAL A 232 -8.90 6.86 -1.64
C VAL A 232 -7.96 7.92 -1.07
N ASP A 233 -8.31 8.42 0.12
CA ASP A 233 -7.50 9.39 0.84
C ASP A 233 -6.19 8.75 1.33
N VAL A 234 -5.11 9.52 1.25
CA VAL A 234 -3.82 9.18 1.83
C VAL A 234 -3.77 9.70 3.26
N ARG A 235 -3.59 8.80 4.22
CA ARG A 235 -3.38 9.17 5.62
C ARG A 235 -1.96 9.67 5.85
N THR A 236 -0.96 8.88 5.42
CA THR A 236 0.45 9.21 5.64
C THR A 236 1.27 8.96 4.39
N ALA A 237 2.14 9.89 4.04
CA ALA A 237 3.09 9.78 2.93
C ALA A 237 4.53 9.76 3.48
N TYR A 238 5.26 8.68 3.20
CA TYR A 238 6.63 8.47 3.66
C TYR A 238 7.64 8.86 2.58
N PHE A 239 8.63 9.66 2.94
CA PHE A 239 9.76 10.05 2.11
C PHE A 239 11.07 9.61 2.76
N ALA A 240 12.16 9.64 1.98
CA ALA A 240 13.51 9.38 2.48
C ALA A 240 14.28 10.69 2.66
N ALA A 241 15.06 10.78 3.74
CA ALA A 241 15.94 11.89 4.03
C ALA A 241 17.28 11.38 4.60
N ALA A 242 18.36 12.09 4.31
CA ALA A 242 19.68 11.85 4.89
C ALA A 242 19.79 12.57 6.24
N ALA A 243 20.62 12.04 7.15
CA ALA A 243 21.02 12.76 8.34
C ALA A 243 21.88 13.98 7.94
N ASN A 244 21.62 15.12 8.58
CA ASN A 244 22.41 16.36 8.40
C ASN A 244 23.63 16.38 9.32
#